data_AF-A0A520A1F4-F1
#
_entry.id   AF-A0A520A1F4-F1
#
_cell.length_a   1.000
_cell.length_b   1.000
_cell.length_c   1.000
_cell.angle_alpha   90.00
_cell.angle_beta   90.00
_cell.angle_gamma   90.00
#
_symmetry.space_group_name_H-M   'P 1'
#
loop_
_entity.id
_entity.type
_entity.pdbx_description
1 polymer ?
#
loop_
_entity_poly.entity_id
_entity_poly.type
_entity_poly.pdbx_seq_one_letter_code
_entity_poly.pdbx_strand_id
1 'polypeptide(L)'
;MAERSEIDLSNIPAHVAVIMDGNGRWAKQRGGLRVFGHQSAITSVRDTVEEAAELGVKYLTLYAFSTENWNRPATEVMALMQLLVHTIGKETKTLLKNSVRLQAIGDLATLPGSCQRELAEAMELTKGGTRMTLVLALSYSGRWDLTQATRRLAYTELYIMPVLWPDFRRSHFREALLAYQSRERRFGKTSEQLAVS
;
A
#
# COMPACT_ATOMS: atom_id res chain seq x y z
N MET A 1 -21.60 5.72 1.63
CA MET A 1 -20.14 5.56 1.50
C MET A 1 -19.53 6.31 2.68
N ALA A 2 -18.47 5.79 3.29
CA ALA A 2 -17.90 6.43 4.48
C ALA A 2 -17.45 7.87 4.19
N GLU A 3 -17.80 8.79 5.08
CA GLU A 3 -17.50 10.21 4.98
C GLU A 3 -16.29 10.59 5.85
N ARG A 4 -15.58 11.65 5.47
CA ARG A 4 -14.39 12.08 6.22
C ARG A 4 -14.72 12.52 7.65
N SER A 5 -15.90 13.09 7.86
CA SER A 5 -16.39 13.55 9.17
C SER A 5 -16.61 12.42 10.18
N GLU A 6 -16.70 11.17 9.71
CA GLU A 6 -16.92 9.99 10.56
C GLU A 6 -15.61 9.44 11.14
N ILE A 7 -14.45 9.87 10.63
CA ILE A 7 -13.15 9.35 11.05
C ILE A 7 -12.68 10.05 12.33
N ASP A 8 -12.42 9.26 13.38
CA ASP A 8 -11.77 9.75 14.59
C ASP A 8 -10.28 10.00 14.34
N LEU A 9 -9.89 11.27 14.17
CA LEU A 9 -8.50 11.65 13.92
C LEU A 9 -7.56 11.38 15.10
N SER A 10 -8.09 11.14 16.31
CA SER A 10 -7.30 10.78 17.48
C SER A 10 -6.89 9.30 17.51
N ASN A 11 -7.57 8.45 16.73
CA ASN A 11 -7.36 7.01 16.66
C ASN A 11 -7.02 6.54 15.24
N ILE A 12 -6.01 7.18 14.63
CA ILE A 12 -5.51 6.80 13.30
C ILE A 12 -4.41 5.75 13.44
N PRO A 13 -4.46 4.63 12.71
CA PRO A 13 -3.38 3.65 12.72
C PRO A 13 -2.08 4.29 12.25
N ALA A 14 -1.01 4.13 13.03
CA ALA A 14 0.30 4.66 12.68
C ALA A 14 0.84 4.04 11.37
N HIS A 15 0.49 2.79 11.09
CA HIS A 15 0.91 2.07 9.90
C HIS A 15 -0.27 1.31 9.28
N VAL A 16 -0.53 1.56 7.99
CA VAL A 16 -1.47 0.80 7.17
C VAL A 16 -0.69 0.04 6.09
N ALA A 17 -0.96 -1.25 5.94
CA ALA A 17 -0.42 -2.07 4.85
C ALA A 17 -1.55 -2.53 3.94
N VAL A 18 -1.38 -2.37 2.62
CA VAL A 18 -2.42 -2.65 1.62
C VAL A 18 -1.92 -3.69 0.62
N ILE A 19 -2.69 -4.76 0.46
CA ILE A 19 -2.49 -5.76 -0.60
C ILE A 19 -3.40 -5.36 -1.77
N MET A 20 -2.78 -4.90 -2.85
CA MET A 20 -3.48 -4.29 -4.00
C MET A 20 -3.96 -5.34 -5.01
N ASP A 21 -4.82 -6.26 -4.57
CA ASP A 21 -5.25 -7.41 -5.38
C ASP A 21 -6.48 -7.10 -6.26
N GLY A 22 -6.66 -7.88 -7.33
CA GLY A 22 -7.84 -7.84 -8.18
C GLY A 22 -7.63 -7.28 -9.58
N ASN A 23 -6.46 -6.71 -9.89
CA ASN A 23 -6.17 -6.07 -11.18
C ASN A 23 -6.44 -6.98 -12.39
N GLY A 24 -5.95 -8.22 -12.35
CA GLY A 24 -6.15 -9.19 -13.43
C GLY A 24 -7.60 -9.68 -13.56
N ARG A 25 -8.33 -9.82 -12.43
CA ARG A 25 -9.75 -10.19 -12.41
C ARG A 25 -10.61 -9.07 -13.00
N TRP A 26 -10.32 -7.83 -12.60
CA TRP A 26 -10.99 -6.63 -13.08
C TRP A 26 -10.87 -6.46 -14.59
N ALA A 27 -9.67 -6.68 -15.14
CA ALA A 27 -9.43 -6.61 -16.58
C ALA A 27 -10.20 -7.70 -17.34
N LYS A 28 -10.16 -8.94 -16.85
CA LYS A 28 -10.87 -10.08 -17.45
C LYS A 28 -12.39 -9.87 -17.49
N GLN A 29 -12.97 -9.32 -16.42
CA GLN A 29 -14.40 -9.01 -16.35
C GLN A 29 -14.86 -7.98 -17.40
N ARG A 30 -13.94 -7.15 -17.89
CA ARG A 30 -14.20 -6.12 -18.92
C ARG A 30 -13.74 -6.53 -20.31
N GLY A 31 -13.39 -7.81 -20.52
CA GLY A 31 -12.87 -8.32 -21.79
C GLY A 31 -11.50 -7.76 -22.18
N GLY A 32 -10.79 -7.11 -21.25
CA GLY A 32 -9.52 -6.44 -21.50
C GLY A 32 -8.29 -7.29 -21.16
N LEU A 33 -7.15 -6.91 -21.74
CA LEU A 33 -5.84 -7.44 -21.35
C LEU A 33 -5.49 -7.02 -19.92
N ARG A 34 -4.75 -7.87 -19.19
CA ARG A 34 -4.33 -7.62 -17.79
C ARG A 34 -3.64 -6.27 -17.58
N VAL A 35 -2.87 -5.82 -18.57
CA VAL A 35 -2.15 -4.52 -18.54
C VAL A 35 -3.11 -3.35 -18.31
N PHE A 36 -4.33 -3.39 -18.85
CA PHE A 36 -5.33 -2.33 -18.61
C PHE A 36 -5.76 -2.25 -17.14
N GLY A 37 -5.89 -3.40 -16.46
CA GLY A 37 -6.18 -3.42 -15.03
C GLY A 37 -5.07 -2.75 -14.20
N HIS A 38 -3.82 -2.85 -14.63
CA HIS A 38 -2.69 -2.19 -13.96
C HIS A 38 -2.62 -0.69 -14.22
N GLN A 39 -3.05 -0.21 -15.39
CA GLN A 39 -3.19 1.24 -15.61
C GLN A 39 -4.31 1.84 -14.76
N SER A 40 -5.45 1.16 -14.67
CA SER A 40 -6.56 1.59 -13.82
C SER A 40 -6.25 1.53 -12.32
N ALA A 41 -5.26 0.73 -11.91
CA ALA A 41 -4.77 0.65 -10.54
C ALA A 41 -4.06 1.92 -10.04
N ILE A 42 -3.57 2.77 -10.96
CA ILE A 42 -2.81 3.99 -10.61
C ILE A 42 -3.69 4.98 -9.85
N THR A 43 -4.95 5.15 -10.27
CA THR A 43 -5.90 6.02 -9.57
C THR A 43 -6.12 5.56 -8.14
N SER A 44 -6.29 4.25 -7.91
CA SER A 44 -6.46 3.68 -6.58
C SER A 44 -5.23 3.89 -5.69
N VAL A 45 -4.02 3.80 -6.26
CA VAL A 45 -2.77 4.11 -5.55
C VAL A 45 -2.76 5.58 -5.12
N ARG A 46 -3.03 6.51 -6.04
CA ARG A 46 -3.07 7.95 -5.74
C ARG A 46 -4.09 8.27 -4.64
N ASP A 47 -5.33 7.80 -4.81
CA ASP A 47 -6.40 7.98 -3.82
C ASP A 47 -6.00 7.47 -2.44
N THR A 48 -5.37 6.29 -2.37
CA THR A 48 -4.93 5.69 -1.10
C THR A 48 -3.84 6.51 -0.45
N VAL A 49 -2.83 6.94 -1.22
CA VAL A 49 -1.69 7.72 -0.71
C VAL A 49 -2.14 9.09 -0.21
N GLU A 50 -2.97 9.78 -1.00
CA GLU A 50 -3.48 11.09 -0.64
C GLU A 50 -4.38 11.02 0.60
N GLU A 51 -5.35 10.09 0.63
CA GLU A 51 -6.25 9.92 1.77
C GLU A 51 -5.48 9.55 3.04
N ALA A 52 -4.51 8.62 2.96
CA ALA A 52 -3.68 8.24 4.10
C ALA A 52 -2.88 9.44 4.65
N ALA A 53 -2.27 10.23 3.76
CA ALA A 53 -1.52 11.43 4.15
C ALA A 53 -2.43 12.55 4.70
N GLU A 54 -3.66 12.68 4.21
CA GLU A 54 -4.68 13.61 4.69
C GLU A 54 -5.24 13.25 6.05
N LEU A 55 -5.40 11.96 6.33
CA LEU A 55 -5.91 11.45 7.61
C LEU A 55 -4.82 11.29 8.66
N GLY A 56 -3.54 11.44 8.31
CA GLY A 56 -2.42 11.48 9.26
C GLY A 56 -1.76 10.14 9.54
N VAL A 57 -1.98 9.14 8.68
CA VAL A 57 -1.23 7.87 8.69
C VAL A 57 0.27 8.17 8.56
N LYS A 58 1.11 7.55 9.40
CA LYS A 58 2.55 7.81 9.40
C LYS A 58 3.31 6.94 8.41
N TYR A 59 2.87 5.70 8.25
CA TYR A 59 3.46 4.73 7.33
C TYR A 59 2.35 4.10 6.48
N LEU A 60 2.49 4.15 5.17
CA LEU A 60 1.63 3.43 4.23
C LEU A 60 2.50 2.45 3.45
N THR A 61 2.29 1.14 3.62
CA THR A 61 2.97 0.12 2.81
C THR A 61 2.03 -0.39 1.73
N LEU A 62 2.45 -0.28 0.47
CA LEU A 62 1.75 -0.86 -0.67
C LEU A 62 2.48 -2.12 -1.12
N TYR A 63 1.79 -3.25 -1.10
CA TYR A 63 2.34 -4.50 -1.61
C TYR A 63 2.20 -4.54 -3.12
N ALA A 64 3.25 -4.06 -3.80
CA ALA A 64 3.19 -3.78 -5.23
C ALA A 64 3.71 -4.94 -6.10
N PHE A 65 4.69 -5.72 -5.61
CA PHE A 65 5.16 -6.91 -6.31
C PHE A 65 5.74 -7.99 -5.39
N SER A 66 5.26 -9.21 -5.56
CA SER A 66 5.70 -10.37 -4.77
C SER A 66 6.78 -11.19 -5.49
N THR A 67 7.57 -11.94 -4.73
CA THR A 67 8.53 -12.91 -5.30
C THR A 67 7.86 -13.95 -6.19
N GLU A 68 6.64 -14.36 -5.86
CA GLU A 68 5.87 -15.35 -6.63
C GLU A 68 5.44 -14.82 -7.99
N ASN A 69 5.44 -13.50 -8.20
CA ASN A 69 5.13 -12.91 -9.50
C ASN A 69 6.21 -13.16 -10.55
N TRP A 70 7.43 -13.54 -10.15
CA TRP A 70 8.50 -13.95 -11.08
C TRP A 70 8.21 -15.27 -11.81
N ASN A 71 7.22 -16.06 -11.37
CA ASN A 71 6.77 -17.26 -12.07
C ASN A 71 5.91 -16.97 -13.32
N ARG A 72 5.61 -15.70 -13.61
CA ARG A 72 4.86 -15.28 -14.80
C ARG A 72 5.79 -15.13 -16.01
N PRO A 73 5.26 -15.01 -17.25
CA PRO A 73 6.10 -14.74 -18.42
C PRO A 73 7.00 -13.51 -18.21
N ALA A 74 8.28 -13.63 -18.54
CA ALA A 74 9.28 -12.60 -18.28
C ALA A 74 8.91 -11.23 -18.87
N THR A 75 8.30 -11.22 -20.05
CA THR A 75 7.81 -9.99 -20.70
C THR A 75 6.69 -9.31 -19.91
N GLU A 76 5.77 -10.06 -19.31
CA GLU A 76 4.73 -9.53 -18.42
C GLU A 76 5.36 -8.92 -17.17
N VAL A 77 6.26 -9.65 -16.52
CA VAL A 77 6.93 -9.18 -15.30
C VAL A 77 7.69 -7.88 -15.55
N MET A 78 8.48 -7.82 -16.63
CA MET A 78 9.23 -6.62 -17.00
C MET A 78 8.30 -5.43 -17.27
N ALA A 79 7.21 -5.63 -18.02
CA ALA A 79 6.25 -4.57 -18.30
C ALA A 79 5.56 -4.04 -17.04
N LEU A 80 5.23 -4.91 -16.08
CA LEU A 80 4.65 -4.53 -14.80
C LEU A 80 5.62 -3.73 -13.94
N MET A 81 6.88 -4.14 -13.88
CA MET A 81 7.93 -3.41 -13.15
C MET A 81 8.21 -2.04 -13.74
N GLN A 82 8.34 -1.95 -15.05
CA GLN A 82 8.51 -0.68 -15.73
C GLN A 82 7.30 0.24 -15.51
N LEU A 83 6.07 -0.27 -15.68
CA LEU A 83 4.86 0.52 -15.46
C LEU A 83 4.80 1.07 -14.03
N LEU A 84 5.06 0.22 -13.03
CA LEU A 84 5.00 0.60 -11.63
C LEU A 84 6.03 1.68 -11.30
N VAL A 85 7.31 1.43 -11.59
CA VAL A 85 8.39 2.35 -11.23
C VAL A 85 8.28 3.65 -12.03
N HIS A 86 7.93 3.58 -13.31
CA HIS A 86 7.74 4.77 -14.12
C HIS A 86 6.56 5.63 -13.65
N THR A 87 5.49 4.99 -13.16
CA THR A 87 4.39 5.72 -12.53
C THR A 87 4.85 6.43 -11.27
N ILE A 88 5.65 5.78 -10.42
CA ILE A 88 6.22 6.42 -9.23
C ILE A 88 7.13 7.58 -9.59
N GLY A 89 7.99 7.43 -10.61
CA GLY A 89 8.81 8.52 -11.13
C GLY A 89 7.96 9.74 -11.50
N LYS A 90 6.86 9.54 -12.23
CA LYS A 90 5.89 10.60 -12.57
C LYS A 90 5.21 11.22 -11.36
N GLU A 91 4.90 10.42 -10.33
CA GLU A 91 4.27 10.89 -9.09
C GLU A 91 5.24 11.56 -8.11
N THR A 92 6.55 11.51 -8.33
CA THR A 92 7.55 12.07 -7.40
C THR A 92 7.26 13.54 -7.05
N LYS A 93 6.83 14.34 -8.03
CA LYS A 93 6.44 15.75 -7.79
C LYS A 93 5.22 15.85 -6.85
N THR A 94 4.24 14.97 -7.00
CA THR A 94 3.07 14.89 -6.12
C THR A 94 3.48 14.47 -4.71
N LEU A 95 4.39 13.50 -4.56
CA LEU A 95 4.92 13.07 -3.27
C LEU A 95 5.64 14.23 -2.56
N LEU A 96 6.50 14.95 -3.27
CA LEU A 96 7.20 16.14 -2.76
C LEU A 96 6.22 17.22 -2.30
N LYS A 97 5.25 17.58 -3.15
CA LYS A 97 4.22 18.58 -2.83
C LYS A 97 3.46 18.23 -1.55
N ASN A 98 3.26 16.95 -1.29
CA ASN A 98 2.56 16.45 -0.11
C ASN A 98 3.48 16.12 1.07
N SER A 99 4.79 16.43 0.99
CA SER A 99 5.78 16.07 2.01
C SER A 99 5.77 14.57 2.37
N VAL A 100 5.56 13.73 1.36
CA VAL A 100 5.58 12.27 1.48
C VAL A 100 6.97 11.76 1.13
N ARG A 101 7.55 10.97 2.04
CA ARG A 101 8.83 10.28 1.84
C ARG A 101 8.60 8.93 1.19
N LEU A 102 9.33 8.62 0.11
CA LEU A 102 9.31 7.30 -0.50
C LEU A 102 10.40 6.40 0.08
N GLN A 103 10.06 5.14 0.34
CA GLN A 103 10.99 4.05 0.64
C GLN A 103 10.57 2.80 -0.13
N ALA A 104 11.50 1.87 -0.30
CA ALA A 104 11.23 0.56 -0.88
C ALA A 104 11.87 -0.56 -0.04
N ILE A 105 11.20 -1.71 0.02
CA ILE A 105 11.65 -2.93 0.71
C ILE A 105 11.52 -4.14 -0.22
N GLY A 106 12.33 -5.18 0.04
CA GLY A 106 12.38 -6.41 -0.76
C GLY A 106 13.66 -6.51 -1.59
N ASP A 107 13.70 -7.45 -2.54
CA ASP A 107 14.89 -7.70 -3.37
C ASP A 107 14.95 -6.75 -4.57
N LEU A 108 15.40 -5.52 -4.33
CA LEU A 108 15.47 -4.46 -5.35
C LEU A 108 16.51 -4.75 -6.46
N ALA A 109 17.47 -5.63 -6.21
CA ALA A 109 18.50 -5.98 -7.20
C ALA A 109 17.90 -6.74 -8.40
N THR A 110 16.74 -7.37 -8.22
CA THR A 110 16.00 -8.06 -9.29
C THR A 110 15.30 -7.11 -10.27
N LEU A 111 15.15 -5.82 -9.92
CA LEU A 111 14.49 -4.85 -10.78
C LEU A 111 15.37 -4.53 -12.01
N PRO A 112 14.79 -4.18 -13.17
CA PRO A 112 15.57 -3.68 -14.30
C PRO A 112 16.42 -2.47 -13.90
N GLY A 113 17.64 -2.36 -14.45
CA GLY A 113 18.58 -1.30 -14.04
C GLY A 113 18.05 0.14 -14.25
N SER A 114 17.19 0.36 -15.24
CA SER A 114 16.49 1.64 -15.40
C SER A 114 15.54 1.93 -14.23
N CYS A 115 14.77 0.93 -13.81
CA CYS A 115 13.85 1.03 -12.69
C CYS A 115 14.59 1.23 -11.35
N GLN A 116 15.73 0.56 -11.15
CA GLN A 116 16.55 0.78 -9.94
C GLN A 116 16.99 2.25 -9.82
N ARG A 117 17.48 2.85 -10.92
CA ARG A 117 17.91 4.26 -10.94
C ARG A 117 16.76 5.22 -10.67
N GLU A 118 15.63 5.04 -11.37
CA GLU A 118 14.45 5.90 -11.21
C GLU A 118 13.87 5.81 -9.79
N LEU A 119 13.84 4.62 -9.20
CA LEU A 119 13.39 4.43 -7.82
C LEU A 119 14.36 5.09 -6.82
N ALA A 120 15.67 4.93 -7.01
CA ALA A 120 16.68 5.55 -6.15
C ALA A 120 16.61 7.08 -6.19
N GLU A 121 16.44 7.66 -7.38
CA GLU A 121 16.26 9.10 -7.56
C GLU A 121 15.00 9.61 -6.85
N ALA A 122 13.87 8.93 -7.02
CA ALA A 122 12.62 9.30 -6.34
C ALA A 122 12.73 9.23 -4.80
N MET A 123 13.41 8.21 -4.26
CA MET A 123 13.65 8.08 -2.82
C MET A 123 14.56 9.21 -2.30
N GLU A 124 15.61 9.55 -3.05
CA GLU A 124 16.54 10.62 -2.67
C GLU A 124 15.86 12.00 -2.69
N LEU A 125 15.09 12.29 -3.73
CA LEU A 125 14.32 13.54 -3.83
C LEU A 125 13.35 13.70 -2.66
N THR A 126 12.65 12.62 -2.30
CA THR A 126 11.60 12.64 -1.27
C THR A 126 12.11 12.40 0.16
N LYS A 127 13.43 12.24 0.37
CA LYS A 127 13.99 11.85 1.68
C LYS A 127 13.63 12.78 2.85
N GLY A 128 13.40 14.05 2.56
CA GLY A 128 13.03 15.08 3.53
C GLY A 128 11.54 15.14 3.88
N GLY A 129 10.70 14.29 3.28
CA GLY A 129 9.26 14.25 3.58
C GLY A 129 8.99 13.86 5.04
N THR A 130 8.15 14.64 5.71
CA THR A 130 7.84 14.48 7.14
C THR A 130 6.39 14.13 7.43
N ARG A 131 5.49 14.25 6.45
CA ARG A 131 4.06 14.06 6.65
C ARG A 131 3.70 12.58 6.78
N MET A 132 4.24 11.76 5.87
CA MET A 132 4.00 10.32 5.80
C MET A 132 5.17 9.65 5.07
N THR A 133 5.47 8.40 5.42
CA THR A 133 6.37 7.53 4.65
C THR A 133 5.55 6.52 3.83
N LEU A 134 5.64 6.61 2.50
CA LEU A 134 5.14 5.61 1.56
C LEU A 134 6.22 4.55 1.35
N VAL A 135 5.90 3.29 1.66
CA VAL A 135 6.79 2.14 1.50
C VAL A 135 6.26 1.25 0.39
N LEU A 136 7.07 1.00 -0.64
CA LEU A 136 6.75 0.03 -1.69
C LEU A 136 7.42 -1.30 -1.39
N ALA A 137 6.63 -2.37 -1.26
CA ALA A 137 7.16 -3.72 -1.20
C ALA A 137 7.29 -4.29 -2.63
N LEU A 138 8.54 -4.42 -3.10
CA LEU A 138 8.92 -4.80 -4.46
C LEU A 138 9.79 -6.05 -4.43
N SER A 139 9.47 -7.05 -5.24
CA SER A 139 10.11 -8.38 -5.16
C SER A 139 10.19 -8.86 -3.71
N TYR A 140 9.12 -8.59 -2.94
CA TYR A 140 9.07 -8.88 -1.52
C TYR A 140 8.46 -10.26 -1.29
N SER A 141 9.02 -11.01 -0.35
CA SER A 141 8.43 -12.24 0.17
C SER A 141 8.20 -12.08 1.66
N GLY A 142 6.99 -12.37 2.14
CA GLY A 142 6.72 -12.45 3.58
C GLY A 142 7.56 -13.52 4.28
N ARG A 143 8.08 -14.51 3.52
CA ARG A 143 8.98 -15.54 4.05
C ARG A 143 10.39 -15.02 4.35
N TRP A 144 10.82 -13.98 3.62
CA TRP A 144 12.14 -13.37 3.81
C TRP A 144 12.26 -12.63 5.15
N ASP A 145 11.13 -12.25 5.74
CA ASP A 145 11.04 -11.42 6.96
C ASP A 145 10.19 -12.08 8.08
N LEU A 146 10.00 -13.41 8.00
CA LEU A 146 9.01 -14.18 8.76
C LEU A 146 9.08 -13.95 10.28
N THR A 147 10.28 -13.87 10.86
CA THR A 147 10.45 -13.76 12.31
C THR A 147 9.97 -12.41 12.85
N GLN A 148 10.21 -11.31 12.13
CA GLN A 148 9.76 -9.98 12.52
C GLN A 148 8.29 -9.74 12.12
N ALA A 149 7.91 -10.23 10.94
CA ALA A 149 6.54 -10.13 10.44
C ALA A 149 5.55 -10.90 11.33
N THR A 150 5.88 -12.11 11.78
CA THR A 150 4.95 -12.94 12.58
C THR A 150 4.64 -12.29 13.93
N ARG A 151 5.63 -11.68 14.59
CA ARG A 151 5.44 -10.98 15.86
C ARG A 151 4.56 -9.74 15.72
N ARG A 152 4.65 -9.03 14.59
CA ARG A 152 3.79 -7.87 14.29
C ARG A 152 2.38 -8.29 13.84
N LEU A 153 2.27 -9.36 13.05
CA LEU A 153 1.00 -9.92 12.59
C LEU A 153 0.10 -10.37 13.75
N ALA A 154 0.66 -10.88 14.84
CA ALA A 154 -0.09 -11.30 16.03
C ALA A 154 -0.95 -10.19 16.67
N TYR A 155 -0.67 -8.92 16.37
CA TYR A 155 -1.41 -7.75 16.87
C TYR A 155 -1.94 -6.85 15.76
N THR A 156 -1.89 -7.31 14.51
CA THR A 156 -2.36 -6.58 13.33
C THR A 156 -3.84 -6.88 13.09
N GLU A 157 -4.64 -5.83 12.91
CA GLU A 157 -6.03 -6.00 12.50
C GLU A 157 -6.11 -6.26 10.98
N LEU A 158 -6.85 -7.30 10.61
CA LEU A 158 -7.10 -7.64 9.21
C LEU A 158 -8.50 -7.18 8.79
N TYR A 159 -8.56 -6.43 7.70
CA TYR A 159 -9.78 -6.03 7.02
C TYR A 159 -9.73 -6.47 5.57
N ILE A 160 -10.69 -7.28 5.14
CA ILE A 160 -10.79 -7.83 3.79
C ILE A 160 -12.06 -7.26 3.16
N MET A 161 -11.92 -6.64 1.99
CA MET A 161 -13.05 -6.08 1.24
C MET A 161 -13.27 -6.84 -0.07
N PRO A 162 -14.52 -6.92 -0.55
CA PRO A 162 -14.84 -7.56 -1.83
C PRO A 162 -14.51 -6.70 -3.06
N VAL A 163 -14.01 -5.47 -2.86
CA VAL A 163 -13.72 -4.50 -3.95
C VAL A 163 -12.40 -4.85 -4.63
N LEU A 164 -12.41 -4.91 -5.96
CA LEU A 164 -11.19 -5.10 -6.75
C LEU A 164 -10.37 -3.80 -6.77
N TRP A 165 -9.03 -3.92 -6.68
CA TRP A 165 -8.15 -2.76 -6.55
C TRP A 165 -8.40 -1.61 -7.55
N PRO A 166 -8.65 -1.83 -8.86
CA PRO A 166 -8.90 -0.71 -9.78
C PRO A 166 -10.20 0.08 -9.51
N ASP A 167 -11.15 -0.50 -8.77
CA ASP A 167 -12.38 0.17 -8.32
C ASP A 167 -12.25 0.76 -6.90
N PHE A 168 -11.14 0.50 -6.20
CA PHE A 168 -10.86 1.05 -4.88
C PHE A 168 -10.67 2.57 -4.93
N ARG A 169 -11.24 3.29 -3.97
CA ARG A 169 -11.28 4.77 -3.91
C ARG A 169 -11.19 5.21 -2.46
N ARG A 170 -10.99 6.51 -2.23
CA ARG A 170 -10.88 7.14 -0.90
C ARG A 170 -11.94 6.69 0.12
N SER A 171 -13.20 6.55 -0.30
CA SER A 171 -14.29 6.04 0.57
C SER A 171 -14.02 4.65 1.14
N HIS A 172 -13.46 3.75 0.34
CA HIS A 172 -13.15 2.39 0.74
C HIS A 172 -11.98 2.36 1.75
N PHE A 173 -11.05 3.32 1.63
CA PHE A 173 -10.00 3.51 2.64
C PHE A 173 -10.60 3.94 3.98
N ARG A 174 -11.54 4.89 3.95
CA ARG A 174 -12.28 5.33 5.15
C ARG A 174 -13.11 4.21 5.76
N GLU A 175 -13.78 3.38 4.96
CA GLU A 175 -14.50 2.20 5.44
C GLU A 175 -13.58 1.22 6.19
N ALA A 176 -12.38 0.99 5.67
CA ALA A 176 -11.37 0.17 6.36
C ALA A 176 -10.91 0.81 7.69
N LEU A 177 -10.76 2.13 7.73
CA LEU A 177 -10.39 2.84 8.97
C LEU A 177 -11.51 2.82 10.01
N LEU A 178 -12.77 3.02 9.61
CA LEU A 178 -13.92 2.89 10.52
C LEU A 178 -14.00 1.48 11.09
N ALA A 179 -13.79 0.46 10.25
CA ALA A 179 -13.72 -0.93 10.70
C ALA A 179 -12.58 -1.14 11.71
N TYR A 180 -11.41 -0.53 11.51
CA TYR A 180 -10.32 -0.55 12.48
C TYR A 180 -10.69 0.17 13.79
N GLN A 181 -11.29 1.36 13.72
CA GLN A 181 -11.64 2.18 14.89
C GLN A 181 -12.75 1.55 15.74
N SER A 182 -13.60 0.72 15.15
CA SER A 182 -14.64 -0.02 15.87
C SER A 182 -14.12 -1.21 16.68
N ARG A 183 -12.85 -1.60 16.52
CA ARG A 183 -12.29 -2.80 17.17
C ARG A 183 -11.67 -2.49 18.52
N GLU A 184 -11.98 -3.34 19.50
CA GLU A 184 -11.36 -3.31 20.82
C GLU A 184 -10.02 -4.07 20.78
N ARG A 185 -8.90 -3.33 20.85
CA ARG A 185 -7.56 -3.93 20.83
C ARG A 185 -7.18 -4.44 22.22
N ARG A 186 -7.16 -5.77 22.35
CA ARG A 186 -7.00 -6.45 23.64
C ARG A 186 -5.56 -6.75 24.05
N PHE A 187 -4.62 -6.88 23.10
CA PHE A 187 -3.21 -7.22 23.39
C PHE A 187 -3.02 -8.39 24.38
N GLY A 188 -3.93 -9.38 24.38
CA GLY A 188 -3.92 -10.51 25.31
C GLY A 188 -4.67 -10.31 26.64
N LYS A 189 -5.28 -9.14 26.88
CA LYS A 189 -6.14 -8.84 28.03
C LYS A 189 -7.63 -9.12 27.74
N THR A 190 -8.45 -9.24 28.78
CA THR A 190 -9.92 -9.22 28.68
C THR A 190 -10.45 -7.78 28.61
N SER A 191 -11.71 -7.61 28.18
CA SER A 191 -12.36 -6.30 28.16
C SER A 191 -12.46 -5.68 29.56
N GLU A 192 -12.70 -6.49 30.60
CA GLU A 192 -12.72 -5.99 31.98
C GLU A 192 -11.34 -5.47 32.43
N GLN A 193 -10.25 -6.10 31.97
CA GLN A 193 -8.88 -5.66 32.29
C GLN A 193 -8.44 -4.37 31.56
N LEU A 194 -9.13 -3.98 30.49
CA LEU A 194 -8.89 -2.70 29.79
C LEU A 194 -9.65 -1.54 30.43
N ALA A 195 -10.82 -1.81 31.02
CA ALA A 195 -11.65 -0.77 31.65
C ALA A 195 -11.07 -0.24 32.98
N VAL A 196 -10.06 -0.92 33.55
CA VAL A 196 -9.47 -0.63 34.87
C VAL A 196 -8.06 0.00 34.75
N SER A 197 -7.57 0.24 33.52
CA SER A 197 -6.23 0.79 33.25
C SER A 197 -6.29 2.17 32.61
#